data_AF-A0A935HEH6-F1
#
_entry.id   AF-A0A935HEH6-F1
#
_cell.length_a   1.000
_cell.length_b   1.000
_cell.length_c   1.000
_cell.angle_alpha   90.00
_cell.angle_beta   90.00
_cell.angle_gamma   90.00
#
_symmetry.space_group_name_H-M   'P 1'
#
loop_
_entity.id
_entity.type
_entity.pdbx_description
1 polymer ?
#
loop_
_entity_poly.entity_id
_entity_poly.type
_entity_poly.pdbx_seq_one_letter_code
_entity_poly.pdbx_strand_id
1 'polypeptide(L)'
;MVLTDQTVDAKRLAGKYQLVFFGFTHCPDVCPTALAVMREIDRGLASAKLNDRVGFLFVSVDPERDDLKTLGEYAKYFSPNIRAATADHERLGALTREMGVLYVRAQTMRRTTASTTVPRSSFSMHRGD
;
A
#
# COMPACT_ATOMS: atom_id res chain seq x y z
N MET A 1 7.99 -12.25 -1.23
CA MET A 1 8.15 -10.83 -0.82
C MET A 1 9.51 -10.64 -0.17
N VAL A 2 10.04 -9.42 -0.14
CA VAL A 2 11.31 -9.10 0.55
C VAL A 2 10.97 -8.26 1.78
N LEU A 3 11.33 -8.74 2.97
CA LEU A 3 11.39 -7.90 4.18
C LEU A 3 12.65 -7.05 4.13
N THR A 4 12.64 -6.04 4.97
CA THR A 4 13.82 -5.24 5.32
C THR A 4 14.98 -6.04 5.91
N ASP A 5 14.78 -7.32 6.28
CA ASP A 5 15.83 -8.25 6.73
C ASP A 5 16.01 -9.53 5.86
N GLN A 6 14.95 -10.16 5.32
CA GLN A 6 14.98 -11.44 4.56
C GLN A 6 13.73 -11.67 3.65
N THR A 7 13.72 -12.68 2.78
CA THR A 7 12.51 -13.06 2.00
C THR A 7 11.40 -13.62 2.90
N VAL A 8 10.18 -13.07 2.81
CA VAL A 8 8.97 -13.69 3.42
C VAL A 8 8.43 -14.77 2.53
N ASP A 9 8.40 -15.98 3.07
CA ASP A 9 7.62 -17.11 2.59
C ASP A 9 6.48 -17.42 3.58
N ALA A 10 5.47 -18.17 3.13
CA ALA A 10 4.35 -18.58 3.97
C ALA A 10 4.78 -19.40 5.19
N LYS A 11 5.91 -20.11 5.13
CA LYS A 11 6.41 -20.95 6.23
C LYS A 11 6.90 -20.10 7.40
N ARG A 12 7.47 -18.93 7.14
CA ARG A 12 7.91 -17.97 8.18
C ARG A 12 6.75 -17.26 8.87
N LEU A 13 5.59 -17.25 8.23
CA LEU A 13 4.36 -16.68 8.79
C LEU A 13 3.50 -17.72 9.51
N ALA A 14 3.80 -19.01 9.36
CA ALA A 14 3.08 -20.10 9.99
C ALA A 14 3.28 -20.12 11.52
N GLY A 15 2.32 -20.70 12.23
CA GLY A 15 2.36 -20.85 13.70
C GLY A 15 1.90 -19.62 14.50
N LYS A 16 1.64 -18.49 13.83
CA LYS A 16 1.00 -17.31 14.40
C LYS A 16 -0.14 -16.82 13.51
N TYR A 17 -1.16 -16.22 14.10
CA TYR A 17 -2.08 -15.38 13.33
C TYR A 17 -1.32 -14.18 12.76
N GLN A 18 -1.60 -13.80 11.53
CA GLN A 18 -0.94 -12.64 10.91
C GLN A 18 -1.96 -11.54 10.72
N LEU A 19 -1.70 -10.39 11.33
CA LEU A 19 -2.39 -9.16 11.01
C LEU A 19 -1.61 -8.44 9.90
N VAL A 20 -2.14 -8.51 8.69
CA VAL A 20 -1.50 -7.95 7.48
C VAL A 20 -2.21 -6.68 7.07
N PHE A 21 -1.46 -5.62 6.85
CA PHE A 21 -1.96 -4.35 6.32
C PHE A 21 -1.24 -3.99 5.01
N PHE A 22 -1.99 -3.68 3.96
CA PHE A 22 -1.48 -3.23 2.66
C PHE A 22 -1.60 -1.70 2.58
N GLY A 23 -0.49 -1.01 2.32
CA GLY A 23 -0.46 0.45 2.23
C GLY A 23 0.83 0.95 1.58
N PHE A 24 1.22 2.18 1.87
CA PHE A 24 2.49 2.78 1.40
C PHE A 24 2.87 3.95 2.31
N THR A 25 4.15 4.30 2.38
CA THR A 25 4.66 5.25 3.38
C THR A 25 4.19 6.69 3.16
N HIS A 26 3.88 7.04 1.90
CA HIS A 26 3.45 8.38 1.48
C HIS A 26 1.95 8.63 1.58
N CYS A 27 1.19 7.73 2.21
CA CYS A 27 -0.25 7.90 2.37
C CYS A 27 -0.54 8.86 3.53
N PRO A 28 -1.22 10.00 3.30
CA PRO A 28 -1.23 11.11 4.25
C PRO A 28 -2.10 10.90 5.50
N ASP A 29 -2.99 9.89 5.53
CA ASP A 29 -3.98 9.76 6.59
C ASP A 29 -4.24 8.31 7.04
N VAL A 30 -4.75 7.47 6.13
CA VAL A 30 -5.22 6.12 6.53
C VAL A 30 -4.10 5.17 6.94
N CYS A 31 -2.92 5.26 6.31
CA CYS A 31 -1.79 4.39 6.65
C CYS A 31 -1.21 4.64 8.05
N PRO A 32 -0.86 5.90 8.45
CA PRO A 32 -0.37 6.13 9.80
C PRO A 32 -1.42 5.80 10.86
N THR A 33 -2.71 6.05 10.57
CA THR A 33 -3.82 5.68 11.46
C THR A 33 -3.91 4.16 11.65
N ALA A 34 -3.85 3.37 10.57
CA ALA A 34 -3.91 1.92 10.64
C ALA A 34 -2.73 1.33 11.43
N LEU A 35 -1.51 1.83 11.22
CA LEU A 35 -0.33 1.36 11.96
C LEU A 35 -0.35 1.78 13.44
N ALA A 36 -0.93 2.93 13.77
CA ALA A 36 -1.17 3.33 15.15
C ALA A 36 -2.16 2.36 15.84
N VAL A 37 -3.21 1.93 15.15
CA VAL A 37 -4.12 0.89 15.66
C VAL A 37 -3.38 -0.44 15.87
N MET A 38 -2.54 -0.87 14.93
CA MET A 38 -1.72 -2.08 15.08
C MET A 38 -0.80 -2.01 16.31
N ARG A 39 -0.21 -0.85 16.60
CA ARG A 39 0.57 -0.62 17.82
C ARG A 39 -0.25 -0.82 19.09
N GLU A 40 -1.47 -0.30 19.15
CA GLU A 40 -2.32 -0.50 20.33
C GLU A 40 -2.74 -1.95 20.50
N ILE A 41 -2.99 -2.67 19.40
CA ILE A 41 -3.25 -4.13 19.44
C ILE A 41 -2.02 -4.87 19.99
N ASP A 42 -0.82 -4.57 19.49
CA ASP A 42 0.45 -5.17 19.95
C ASP A 42 0.65 -4.97 21.46
N ARG A 43 0.40 -3.75 21.96
CA ARG A 43 0.45 -3.44 23.40
C ARG A 43 -0.56 -4.24 24.20
N GLY A 44 -1.82 -4.32 23.74
CA GLY A 44 -2.86 -5.09 24.41
C GLY A 44 -2.53 -6.59 24.48
N LEU A 45 -2.00 -7.15 23.39
CA LEU A 45 -1.53 -8.54 23.36
C LEU A 45 -0.34 -8.77 24.30
N ALA A 46 0.61 -7.83 24.37
CA ALA A 46 1.72 -7.92 25.32
C ALA A 46 1.24 -7.90 26.77
N SER A 47 0.30 -7.02 27.12
CA SER A 47 -0.32 -7.00 28.46
C SER A 47 -1.05 -8.30 28.81
N ALA A 48 -1.67 -8.94 27.81
CA ALA A 48 -2.32 -10.24 27.96
C ALA A 48 -1.36 -11.45 27.88
N LYS A 49 -0.06 -11.24 27.63
CA LYS A 49 0.95 -12.28 27.38
C LYS A 49 0.61 -13.19 26.18
N LEU A 50 0.08 -12.60 25.11
CA LEU A 50 -0.33 -13.25 23.86
C LEU A 50 0.46 -12.78 22.63
N ASN A 51 1.55 -12.03 22.84
CA ASN A 51 2.41 -11.48 21.78
C ASN A 51 3.13 -12.55 20.95
N ASP A 52 3.18 -13.79 21.41
CA ASP A 52 3.69 -14.92 20.64
C ASP A 52 2.64 -15.50 19.66
N ARG A 53 1.36 -15.21 19.83
CA ARG A 53 0.25 -15.76 19.01
C ARG A 53 -0.02 -14.97 17.74
N VAL A 54 0.35 -13.69 17.70
CA VAL A 54 0.03 -12.79 16.58
C VAL A 54 1.31 -12.14 16.06
N GLY A 55 1.47 -12.14 14.74
CA GLY A 55 2.48 -11.38 14.01
C GLY A 55 1.83 -10.18 13.30
N PHE A 56 2.61 -9.11 13.15
CA PHE A 56 2.20 -7.88 12.49
C PHE A 56 3.03 -7.66 11.24
N LEU A 57 2.36 -7.52 10.09
CA LEU A 57 3.01 -7.35 8.79
C LEU A 57 2.43 -6.14 8.05
N PHE A 58 3.27 -5.16 7.78
CA PHE A 58 2.98 -4.06 6.86
C PHE A 58 3.56 -4.39 5.49
N VAL A 59 2.73 -4.35 4.45
CA VAL A 59 3.11 -4.60 3.07
C VAL A 59 2.95 -3.32 2.27
N SER A 60 4.07 -2.77 1.79
CA SER A 60 4.02 -1.66 0.83
C SER A 60 3.59 -2.15 -0.55
N VAL A 61 2.65 -1.44 -1.17
CA VAL A 61 2.22 -1.65 -2.56
C VAL A 61 2.81 -0.62 -3.53
N ASP A 62 3.75 0.22 -3.08
CA ASP A 62 4.44 1.24 -3.89
C ASP A 62 5.97 1.04 -3.91
N PRO A 63 6.47 -0.04 -4.52
CA PRO A 63 7.90 -0.40 -4.51
C PRO A 63 8.81 0.59 -5.25
N GLU A 64 8.24 1.53 -6.03
CA GLU A 64 9.01 2.56 -6.72
C GLU A 64 9.38 3.74 -5.80
N ARG A 65 8.63 3.93 -4.71
CA ARG A 65 8.84 5.03 -3.75
C ARG A 65 9.27 4.55 -2.38
N ASP A 66 8.81 3.37 -1.98
CA ASP A 66 9.08 2.78 -0.67
C ASP A 66 10.26 1.81 -0.76
N ASP A 67 11.48 2.31 -0.58
CA ASP A 67 12.65 1.45 -0.41
C ASP A 67 12.61 0.71 0.95
N LEU A 68 13.33 -0.41 1.04
CA LEU A 68 13.35 -1.26 2.24
C LEU A 68 13.82 -0.51 3.50
N LYS A 69 14.80 0.40 3.39
CA LYS A 69 15.32 1.11 4.56
C LYS A 69 14.23 2.03 5.13
N THR A 70 13.67 2.89 4.28
CA THR A 70 12.60 3.82 4.65
C THR A 70 11.38 3.09 5.17
N LEU A 71 10.99 2.01 4.51
CA LEU A 71 9.84 1.20 4.89
C LEU A 71 10.01 0.56 6.28
N GLY A 72 11.22 0.09 6.59
CA GLY A 72 11.54 -0.49 7.90
C GLY A 72 11.58 0.54 9.02
N GLU A 73 12.13 1.72 8.75
CA GLU A 73 12.12 2.86 9.68
C GLU A 73 10.68 3.30 9.97
N TYR A 74 9.85 3.39 8.93
CA TYR A 74 8.43 3.74 9.06
C TYR A 74 7.66 2.73 9.93
N ALA A 75 7.83 1.43 9.72
CA ALA A 75 7.16 0.42 10.56
C ALA A 75 7.64 0.46 12.02
N LYS A 76 8.96 0.56 12.24
CA LYS A 76 9.57 0.61 13.58
C LYS A 76 9.15 1.83 14.38
N TYR A 77 8.82 2.94 13.71
CA TYR A 77 8.26 4.13 14.37
C TYR A 77 6.97 3.80 15.13
N PHE A 78 6.13 2.89 14.61
CA PHE A 78 4.88 2.49 15.25
C PHE A 78 5.08 1.40 16.30
N SER A 79 5.79 0.32 15.96
CA SER A 79 6.19 -0.71 16.93
C SER A 79 7.39 -1.51 16.41
N PRO A 80 8.34 -1.90 17.27
CA PRO A 80 9.45 -2.78 16.89
C PRO A 80 9.00 -4.17 16.44
N ASN A 81 7.77 -4.59 16.76
CA ASN A 81 7.21 -5.89 16.38
C ASN A 81 6.55 -5.88 15.00
N ILE A 82 6.34 -4.71 14.39
CA ILE A 82 5.77 -4.61 13.05
C ILE A 82 6.88 -4.87 12.03
N ARG A 83 6.71 -5.95 11.26
CA ARG A 83 7.60 -6.27 10.15
C ARG A 83 7.11 -5.58 8.89
N ALA A 84 8.03 -5.11 8.05
CA ALA A 84 7.70 -4.38 6.83
C ALA A 84 8.24 -5.11 5.60
N ALA A 85 7.42 -5.25 4.57
CA ALA A 85 7.75 -5.96 3.34
C ALA A 85 7.32 -5.18 2.10
N THR A 86 8.03 -5.38 1.01
CA THR A 86 7.58 -4.99 -0.33
C THR A 86 8.02 -6.03 -1.36
N ALA A 87 7.57 -5.90 -2.60
CA ALA A 87 8.04 -6.71 -3.74
C ALA A 87 7.85 -5.94 -5.05
N ASP A 88 8.37 -6.48 -6.14
CA ASP A 88 8.04 -5.98 -7.48
C ASP A 88 6.52 -6.08 -7.75
N HIS A 89 6.05 -5.32 -8.74
CA HIS A 89 4.62 -5.24 -9.09
C HIS A 89 4.03 -6.59 -9.50
N GLU A 90 4.82 -7.48 -10.10
CA GLU A 90 4.35 -8.80 -10.50
C GLU A 90 3.97 -9.65 -9.28
N ARG A 91 4.88 -9.71 -8.30
CA ARG A 91 4.68 -10.44 -7.05
C ARG A 91 3.63 -9.80 -6.17
N LEU A 92 3.59 -8.46 -6.08
CA LEU A 92 2.52 -7.75 -5.37
C LEU A 92 1.15 -8.02 -6.00
N GLY A 93 1.07 -8.01 -7.33
CA GLY A 93 -0.15 -8.32 -8.06
C GLY A 93 -0.64 -9.75 -7.79
N ALA A 94 0.24 -10.74 -7.81
CA ALA A 94 -0.13 -12.13 -7.49
C ALA A 94 -0.64 -12.26 -6.05
N LEU A 95 0.11 -11.72 -5.10
CA LEU A 95 -0.20 -11.75 -3.67
C LEU A 95 -1.54 -11.09 -3.34
N THR A 96 -1.74 -9.87 -3.84
CA THR A 96 -2.96 -9.08 -3.55
C THR A 96 -4.20 -9.75 -4.15
N ARG A 97 -4.08 -10.33 -5.35
CA ARG A 97 -5.17 -11.14 -5.95
C ARG A 97 -5.52 -12.36 -5.11
N GLU A 98 -4.53 -13.12 -4.63
CA GLU A 98 -4.76 -14.30 -3.79
C GLU A 98 -5.47 -13.95 -2.47
N MET A 99 -5.21 -12.76 -1.92
CA MET A 99 -5.85 -12.27 -0.69
C MET A 99 -7.10 -11.42 -0.93
N GLY A 100 -7.55 -11.27 -2.18
CA GLY A 100 -8.74 -10.46 -2.51
C GLY A 100 -8.55 -8.96 -2.26
N VAL A 101 -7.32 -8.47 -2.23
CA VAL A 101 -6.97 -7.05 -2.04
C VAL A 101 -6.83 -6.39 -3.41
N LEU A 102 -7.54 -5.27 -3.61
CA LEU A 102 -7.37 -4.43 -4.79
C LEU A 102 -6.49 -3.23 -4.43
N TYR A 103 -5.45 -2.99 -5.22
CA TYR A 103 -4.75 -1.72 -5.23
C TYR A 103 -4.64 -1.20 -6.66
N VAL A 104 -4.79 0.10 -6.83
CA VAL A 104 -4.71 0.76 -8.14
C VAL A 104 -3.60 1.78 -8.09
N ARG A 105 -2.68 1.67 -9.04
CA ARG A 105 -1.71 2.74 -9.27
C ARG A 105 -2.40 3.86 -10.02
N ALA A 106 -2.48 5.03 -9.40
CA ALA A 106 -2.77 6.25 -10.13
C ALA A 106 -1.58 6.52 -11.04
N GLN A 107 -1.59 5.96 -12.26
CA GLN A 107 -0.77 6.51 -13.31
C GLN A 107 -1.25 7.94 -13.46
N THR A 108 -0.34 8.90 -13.25
CA THR A 108 -0.56 10.26 -13.70
C THR A 108 -1.03 10.12 -15.13
N MET A 109 -2.29 10.43 -15.43
CA MET A 109 -2.69 10.60 -16.81
C MET A 109 -1.67 11.59 -17.36
N ARG A 110 -0.78 11.15 -18.26
CA ARG A 110 -0.14 12.10 -19.14
C ARG A 110 -1.33 12.74 -19.81
N ARG A 111 -1.69 13.96 -19.39
CA ARG A 111 -2.59 14.82 -20.14
C ARG A 111 -1.90 14.97 -21.48
N THR A 112 -2.19 14.09 -22.42
CA THR A 112 -1.97 14.36 -23.82
C THR A 112 -2.85 15.57 -24.06
N THR A 113 -2.22 16.73 -24.13
CA THR A 113 -2.85 17.97 -24.58
C THR A 113 -3.20 17.79 -26.05
N ALA A 114 -4.16 16.93 -26.36
CA ALA A 114 -4.90 17.02 -27.60
C ALA A 114 -5.86 18.18 -27.42
N SER A 115 -5.32 19.39 -27.59
CA SER A 115 -6.10 20.58 -27.86
C SER A 115 -6.81 20.33 -29.20
N THR A 116 -7.97 19.68 -29.17
CA THR A 116 -8.90 19.73 -30.29
C THR A 116 -9.45 21.15 -30.32
N THR A 117 -8.71 22.06 -30.96
CA THR A 117 -9.22 23.34 -31.39
C THR A 117 -10.40 23.05 -32.31
N VAL A 118 -11.63 23.30 -31.84
CA VAL A 118 -12.81 23.33 -32.70
C VAL A 118 -12.67 24.58 -33.58
N PRO A 119 -12.48 24.47 -34.91
CA PRO A 119 -12.43 25.64 -35.76
C PRO A 119 -13.80 26.33 -35.74
N ARG A 120 -13.79 27.61 -35.40
CA ARG A 120 -14.96 28.50 -35.19
C ARG A 120 -15.65 28.89 -36.52
N SER A 121 -15.66 28.02 -37.52
CA SER A 121 -16.16 28.34 -38.88
C SER A 121 -17.47 27.63 -39.26
N SER A 122 -18.12 26.90 -38.35
CA SER A 122 -19.30 26.09 -38.71
C SER A 122 -20.65 26.62 -38.20
N PHE A 123 -20.72 27.84 -37.66
CA PHE A 123 -21.99 28.44 -37.24
C PHE A 123 -22.49 29.44 -38.28
N SER A 124 -23.04 28.93 -39.39
CA SER A 124 -23.81 29.75 -40.33
C SER A 124 -25.27 29.76 -39.86
N MET A 125 -25.67 30.85 -39.23
CA MET A 125 -27.03 31.11 -38.76
C MET A 125 -27.86 31.57 -39.96
N HIS A 126 -28.67 30.67 -40.54
CA HIS A 126 -29.71 31.04 -41.49
C HIS A 126 -30.76 31.88 -40.76
N ARG A 127 -30.83 33.17 -41.10
CA ARG A 127 -32.03 34.00 -40.88
C ARG A 127 -33.03 33.64 -41.97
N GLY A 128 -34.16 33.08 -41.58
CA GLY A 128 -35.33 32.96 -42.44
C GLY A 128 -36.12 34.26 -42.40
N ASP A 129 -36.48 34.75 -43.59
CA ASP A 129 -37.51 35.75 -43.84
C ASP A 129 -38.91 35.10 -43.76
#